data_AF-V5YP55-F1
#
_entry.id   AF-V5YP55-F1
#
_cell.length_a   1.000
_cell.length_b   1.000
_cell.length_c   1.000
_cell.angle_alpha   90.00
_cell.angle_beta   90.00
_cell.angle_gamma   90.00
#
_symmetry.space_group_name_H-M   'P 1'
#
loop_
_entity.id
_entity.type
_entity.pdbx_description
1 polymer ?
#
loop_
_entity_poly.entity_id
_entity_poly.type
_entity_poly.pdbx_seq_one_letter_code
_entity_poly.pdbx_strand_id
1 'polypeptide(L)'
;MPKIEISESVERKAKIQSVLSRVASREISASAAADDLISVVDPQYGSAPAMEEHRVKAKAWLERILLAEPVISLRALSDRCIGLADLSGPINSEIGTLAGKLRWLATGREFTETS
;
A
#
# COMPACT_ATOMS: atom_id res chain seq x y z
N MET A 1 4.42 -8.06 26.99
CA MET A 1 4.79 -6.66 26.75
C MET A 1 4.81 -6.41 25.24
N PRO A 2 3.76 -5.83 24.63
CA PRO A 2 3.76 -5.49 23.22
C PRO A 2 4.33 -4.07 23.06
N LYS A 3 5.65 -3.97 22.84
CA LYS A 3 6.31 -2.67 22.56
C LYS A 3 6.89 -2.59 21.14
N ILE A 4 6.91 -3.70 20.39
CA ILE A 4 7.65 -3.81 19.14
C ILE A 4 6.78 -3.41 17.93
N GLU A 5 5.51 -3.80 17.91
CA GLU A 5 4.61 -3.57 16.76
C GLU A 5 4.28 -2.09 16.50
N ILE A 6 4.24 -1.26 17.57
CA ILE A 6 3.96 0.17 17.44
C ILE A 6 5.12 0.88 16.72
N SER A 7 6.37 0.51 17.02
CA SER A 7 7.55 1.12 16.41
C SER A 7 7.63 0.81 14.91
N GLU A 8 7.39 -0.45 14.52
CA GLU A 8 7.44 -0.86 13.12
C GLU A 8 6.34 -0.18 12.27
N SER A 9 5.13 -0.04 12.80
CA SER A 9 4.03 0.65 12.13
C SER A 9 4.36 2.13 11.86
N VAL A 10 4.94 2.80 12.85
CA VAL A 10 5.35 4.21 12.75
C VAL A 10 6.45 4.39 11.71
N GLU A 11 7.45 3.50 11.69
CA GLU A 11 8.53 3.54 10.69
C GLU A 11 8.01 3.29 9.27
N ARG A 12 7.13 2.30 9.08
CA ARG A 12 6.50 2.04 7.76
C ARG A 12 5.65 3.21 7.30
N LYS A 13 4.88 3.82 8.20
CA LYS A 13 4.09 5.02 7.92
C LYS A 13 4.97 6.19 7.48
N ALA A 14 6.08 6.43 8.18
CA ALA A 14 7.03 7.49 7.83
C ALA A 14 7.68 7.24 6.46
N LYS A 15 8.03 5.99 6.15
CA LYS A 15 8.56 5.59 4.83
C LYS A 15 7.54 5.84 3.71
N ILE A 16 6.27 5.46 3.91
CA ILE A 16 5.21 5.73 2.93
C ILE A 16 5.05 7.24 2.71
N GLN A 17 5.01 8.04 3.78
CA GLN A 17 4.91 9.49 3.67
C GLN A 17 6.10 10.10 2.92
N SER A 18 7.31 9.58 3.15
CA SER A 18 8.51 9.98 2.42
C SER A 18 8.39 9.67 0.91
N VAL A 19 7.94 8.47 0.54
CA VAL A 19 7.72 8.10 -0.86
C VAL A 19 6.67 9.00 -1.52
N LEU A 20 5.54 9.25 -0.87
CA LEU A 20 4.49 10.13 -1.38
C LEU A 20 4.99 11.57 -1.56
N SER A 21 5.81 12.08 -0.62
CA SER A 21 6.44 13.40 -0.74
C SER A 21 7.38 13.47 -1.95
N ARG A 22 8.18 12.43 -2.19
CA ARG A 22 9.12 12.37 -3.32
C ARG A 22 8.39 12.32 -4.67
N VAL A 23 7.24 11.65 -4.75
CA VAL A 23 6.36 11.70 -5.94
C VAL A 23 5.80 13.10 -6.14
N ALA A 24 5.27 13.72 -5.09
CA ALA A 24 4.71 15.07 -5.14
C ALA A 24 5.75 16.11 -5.60
N SER A 25 7.00 15.96 -5.14
CA SER A 25 8.15 16.78 -5.56
C SER A 25 8.75 16.37 -6.91
N ARG A 26 8.23 15.33 -7.58
CA ARG A 26 8.73 14.78 -8.85
C ARG A 26 10.18 14.25 -8.79
N GLU A 27 10.65 13.90 -7.60
CA GLU A 27 11.98 13.32 -7.39
C GLU A 27 12.06 11.86 -7.84
N ILE A 28 10.92 11.16 -7.87
CA ILE A 28 10.77 9.79 -8.37
C ILE A 28 9.55 9.67 -9.27
N SER A 29 9.57 8.68 -10.18
CA SER A 29 8.42 8.37 -11.03
C SER A 29 7.31 7.67 -10.25
N ALA A 30 6.08 7.75 -10.76
CA ALA A 30 4.94 7.03 -10.20
C ALA A 30 5.16 5.50 -10.17
N SER A 31 5.79 4.93 -11.22
CA SER A 31 6.17 3.51 -11.24
C SER A 31 7.17 3.17 -10.13
N ALA A 32 8.22 3.97 -9.95
CA ALA A 32 9.24 3.70 -8.94
C ALA A 32 8.65 3.81 -7.53
N ALA A 33 7.80 4.82 -7.31
CA ALA A 33 7.08 4.98 -6.05
C ALA A 33 6.10 3.83 -5.78
N ALA A 34 5.43 3.29 -6.80
CA ALA A 34 4.55 2.13 -6.63
C ALA A 34 5.33 0.89 -6.16
N ASP A 35 6.53 0.64 -6.70
CA ASP A 35 7.41 -0.44 -6.23
C ASP A 35 7.86 -0.22 -4.77
N ASP A 36 8.28 1.01 -4.42
CA ASP A 36 8.68 1.38 -3.06
C ASP A 36 7.51 1.19 -2.07
N LEU A 37 6.31 1.65 -2.43
CA LEU A 37 5.11 1.53 -1.59
C LEU A 37 4.75 0.06 -1.34
N ILE A 38 4.76 -0.78 -2.37
CA ILE A 38 4.50 -2.22 -2.20
C ILE A 38 5.51 -2.84 -1.24
N SER A 39 6.79 -2.51 -1.42
CA SER A 39 7.87 -3.06 -0.60
C SER A 39 7.77 -2.65 0.87
N VAL A 40 7.28 -1.44 1.15
CA VAL A 40 7.08 -0.94 2.52
C VAL A 40 5.81 -1.51 3.16
N VAL A 41 4.71 -1.60 2.40
CA VAL A 41 3.42 -2.09 2.89
C VAL A 41 3.44 -3.60 3.09
N ASP A 42 4.04 -4.32 2.15
CA ASP A 42 4.13 -5.77 2.18
C ASP A 42 5.46 -6.30 1.62
N PRO A 43 6.49 -6.43 2.47
CA PRO A 43 7.79 -6.95 2.07
C PRO A 43 7.74 -8.37 1.49
N GLN A 44 6.68 -9.13 1.76
CA GLN A 44 6.56 -10.52 1.31
C GLN A 44 6.20 -10.65 -0.17
N TYR A 45 5.70 -9.58 -0.80
CA TYR A 45 5.40 -9.58 -2.24
C TYR A 45 6.64 -9.79 -3.13
N GLY A 46 7.85 -9.60 -2.60
CA GLY A 46 9.10 -9.84 -3.33
C GLY A 46 9.65 -11.27 -3.25
N SER A 47 9.03 -12.16 -2.46
CA SER A 47 9.68 -13.42 -2.04
C SER A 47 9.07 -14.70 -2.64
N ALA A 48 7.88 -14.64 -3.23
CA ALA A 48 7.18 -15.82 -3.74
C ALA A 48 6.70 -15.64 -5.20
N PRO A 49 7.03 -16.56 -6.13
CA PRO A 49 6.59 -16.48 -7.54
C PRO A 49 5.07 -16.40 -7.73
N ALA A 50 4.31 -17.02 -6.83
CA ALA A 50 2.84 -16.99 -6.86
C ALA A 50 2.24 -15.59 -6.61
N MET A 51 3.03 -14.67 -6.02
CA MET A 51 2.60 -13.31 -5.71
C MET A 51 2.97 -12.30 -6.81
N GLU A 52 3.71 -12.71 -7.85
CA GLU A 52 4.21 -11.80 -8.88
C GLU A 52 3.05 -11.17 -9.68
N GLU A 53 2.02 -11.94 -10.03
CA GLU A 53 0.85 -11.41 -10.72
C GLU A 53 0.10 -10.36 -9.87
N HIS A 54 0.00 -10.61 -8.55
CA HIS A 54 -0.61 -9.68 -7.60
C HIS A 54 0.23 -8.42 -7.43
N ARG A 55 1.56 -8.56 -7.37
CA ARG A 55 2.50 -7.44 -7.34
C ARG A 55 2.32 -6.54 -8.55
N VAL A 56 2.27 -7.12 -9.75
CA VAL A 56 2.11 -6.36 -11.01
C VAL A 56 0.79 -5.60 -11.01
N LYS A 57 -0.32 -6.22 -10.58
CA LYS A 57 -1.63 -5.56 -10.51
C LYS A 57 -1.66 -4.44 -9.47
N ALA A 58 -1.14 -4.70 -8.27
CA ALA A 58 -1.01 -3.69 -7.21
C ALA A 58 -0.17 -2.49 -7.68
N LYS A 59 0.95 -2.76 -8.35
CA LYS A 59 1.84 -1.74 -8.89
C LYS A 59 1.13 -0.89 -9.93
N ALA A 60 0.48 -1.53 -10.91
CA ALA A 60 -0.24 -0.83 -11.96
C ALA A 60 -1.36 0.06 -11.39
N TRP A 61 -2.06 -0.40 -10.35
CA TRP A 61 -3.08 0.41 -9.67
C TRP A 61 -2.48 1.61 -8.93
N LEU A 62 -1.44 1.39 -8.11
CA LEU A 62 -0.75 2.46 -7.38
C LEU A 62 -0.18 3.50 -8.33
N GLU A 63 0.48 3.06 -9.40
CA GLU A 63 1.03 3.93 -10.43
C GLU A 63 -0.05 4.80 -11.07
N ARG A 64 -1.20 4.22 -11.45
CA ARG A 64 -2.33 4.99 -12.01
C ARG A 64 -2.84 6.07 -11.07
N ILE A 65 -2.93 5.78 -9.78
CA ILE A 65 -3.35 6.79 -8.79
C ILE A 65 -2.30 7.89 -8.68
N LEU A 66 -1.03 7.53 -8.55
CA LEU A 66 0.06 8.51 -8.41
C LEU A 66 0.23 9.39 -9.66
N LEU A 67 -0.08 8.86 -10.84
CA LEU A 67 -0.11 9.64 -12.09
C LEU A 67 -1.30 10.62 -12.12
N ALA A 68 -2.48 10.19 -11.66
CA ALA A 68 -3.67 11.03 -11.63
C ALA A 68 -3.60 12.09 -10.51
N GLU A 69 -3.04 11.72 -9.36
CA GLU A 69 -3.00 12.50 -8.12
C GLU A 69 -1.60 12.41 -7.48
N PRO A 70 -0.60 13.14 -8.01
CA PRO A 70 0.77 13.09 -7.49
C PRO A 70 0.90 13.69 -6.08
N VAL A 71 -0.07 14.51 -5.65
CA VAL A 71 -0.16 15.05 -4.29
C VAL A 71 -1.30 14.33 -3.56
N ILE A 72 -1.04 13.13 -3.08
CA ILE A 72 -2.00 12.30 -2.35
C ILE A 72 -1.48 12.00 -0.94
N SER A 73 -2.37 12.09 0.05
CA SER A 73 -2.04 11.69 1.43
C SER A 73 -2.18 10.18 1.59
N LEU A 74 -1.47 9.57 2.55
CA LEU A 74 -1.64 8.16 2.91
C LEU A 74 -3.11 7.81 3.23
N ARG A 75 -3.84 8.72 3.90
CA ARG A 75 -5.25 8.51 4.20
C ARG A 75 -6.10 8.49 2.93
N ALA A 76 -5.91 9.46 2.04
CA ALA A 76 -6.62 9.50 0.76
C ALA A 76 -6.29 8.29 -0.12
N LEU A 77 -5.01 7.87 -0.16
CA LEU A 77 -4.57 6.66 -0.85
C LEU A 77 -5.28 5.42 -0.28
N SER A 78 -5.34 5.29 1.05
CA SER A 78 -6.09 4.23 1.72
C SER A 78 -7.59 4.30 1.44
N ASP A 79 -8.19 5.48 1.37
CA ASP A 79 -9.62 5.63 1.10
C ASP A 79 -9.96 5.25 -0.35
N ARG A 80 -9.05 5.50 -1.30
CA ARG A 80 -9.18 5.00 -2.68
C ARG A 80 -9.07 3.48 -2.76
N CYS A 81 -8.45 2.81 -1.78
CA CYS A 81 -8.50 1.37 -1.67
C CYS A 81 -9.88 0.83 -1.25
N ILE A 82 -10.74 1.63 -0.60
CA ILE A 82 -12.04 1.19 -0.05
C ILE A 82 -13.04 0.80 -1.16
N GLY A 83 -12.81 1.22 -2.41
CA GLY A 83 -13.60 0.83 -3.58
C GLY A 83 -13.03 -0.31 -4.42
N LEU A 84 -11.88 -0.89 -4.06
CA LEU A 84 -11.29 -2.00 -4.82
C LEU A 84 -12.08 -3.31 -4.70
N ALA A 85 -12.94 -3.44 -3.67
CA ALA A 85 -13.88 -4.56 -3.56
C ALA A 85 -14.87 -4.64 -4.75
N ASP A 86 -15.09 -3.55 -5.49
CA ASP A 86 -15.97 -3.49 -6.67
C ASP A 86 -15.31 -3.97 -7.98
N LEU A 87 -14.00 -4.30 -7.97
CA LEU A 87 -13.39 -5.10 -9.04
C LEU A 87 -13.71 -6.59 -8.82
N SER A 88 -14.99 -6.94 -8.87
CA SER A 88 -15.51 -8.29 -8.59
C SER A 88 -15.00 -9.33 -9.59
N GLY A 89 -13.79 -9.81 -9.37
CA GLY A 89 -13.21 -11.01 -9.93
C GLY A 89 -12.42 -11.75 -8.84
N PRO A 90 -11.96 -12.99 -9.08
CA PRO A 90 -11.26 -13.84 -8.10
C PRO A 90 -9.93 -13.28 -7.54
N ILE A 91 -9.60 -12.02 -7.84
CA ILE A 91 -8.33 -11.33 -7.59
C ILE A 91 -8.41 -10.45 -6.31
N ASN A 92 -9.60 -10.25 -5.73
CA ASN A 92 -9.83 -9.26 -4.66
C ASN A 92 -9.44 -9.68 -3.23
N SER A 93 -9.18 -10.96 -2.96
CA SER A 93 -8.73 -11.38 -1.61
C SER A 93 -7.35 -10.83 -1.28
N GLU A 94 -6.43 -10.74 -2.25
CA GLU A 94 -5.02 -10.40 -2.01
C GLU A 94 -4.68 -8.93 -2.25
N ILE A 95 -5.37 -8.26 -3.19
CA ILE A 95 -5.42 -6.79 -3.23
C ILE A 95 -6.07 -6.26 -1.94
N GLY A 96 -7.04 -7.00 -1.39
CA GLY A 96 -7.57 -6.80 -0.04
C GLY A 96 -6.49 -6.82 1.04
N THR A 97 -5.45 -7.66 0.92
CA THR A 97 -4.30 -7.70 1.83
C THR A 97 -3.46 -6.43 1.76
N LEU A 98 -3.11 -5.94 0.56
CA LEU A 98 -2.34 -4.69 0.41
C LEU A 98 -3.16 -3.46 0.84
N ALA A 99 -4.42 -3.38 0.39
CA ALA A 99 -5.37 -2.34 0.78
C ALA A 99 -5.61 -2.35 2.31
N GLY A 100 -5.75 -3.53 2.89
CA GLY A 100 -5.92 -3.73 4.33
C GLY A 100 -4.70 -3.29 5.12
N LYS A 101 -3.49 -3.64 4.68
CA LYS A 101 -2.23 -3.18 5.27
C LYS A 101 -2.04 -1.67 5.15
N LEU A 102 -2.34 -1.07 3.99
CA LEU A 102 -2.35 0.38 3.80
C LEU A 102 -3.33 1.07 4.76
N ARG A 103 -4.52 0.51 4.93
CA ARG A 103 -5.53 1.02 5.86
C ARG A 103 -5.11 0.91 7.31
N TRP A 104 -4.51 -0.21 7.70
CA TRP A 104 -3.92 -0.38 9.03
C TRP A 104 -2.85 0.69 9.29
N LEU A 105 -1.95 0.94 8.33
CA LEU A 105 -0.92 1.99 8.42
C LEU A 105 -1.52 3.41 8.44
N ALA A 106 -2.62 3.64 7.73
CA ALA A 106 -3.29 4.94 7.68
C ALA A 106 -4.07 5.24 8.97
N THR A 107 -4.73 4.24 9.56
CA THR A 107 -5.71 4.42 10.63
C THR A 107 -5.24 3.94 12.01
N GLY A 108 -4.21 3.10 12.10
CA GLY A 108 -3.66 2.59 13.35
C GLY A 108 -4.61 1.69 14.16
N ARG A 109 -5.72 1.22 13.58
CA ARG A 109 -6.61 0.23 14.23
C ARG A 109 -6.23 -1.17 13.79
N GLU A 110 -5.97 -2.04 14.75
CA GLU A 110 -5.69 -3.47 14.56
C GLU A 110 -6.66 -4.09 13.55
N PHE A 111 -6.12 -4.76 12.54
CA PHE A 111 -6.88 -5.62 11.67
C PHE A 111 -7.22 -6.86 12.51
N THR A 112 -8.39 -6.89 13.12
CA THR A 112 -8.90 -8.13 13.68
C THR A 112 -9.32 -9.00 12.51
N GLU A 113 -8.42 -9.91 12.10
CA GLU A 113 -8.80 -11.09 11.33
C GLU A 113 -9.98 -11.74 12.06
N THR A 114 -11.16 -11.64 11.45
CA THR A 114 -12.33 -12.39 11.92
C THR A 114 -12.17 -13.79 11.37
N SER A 115 -11.83 -14.72 12.28
CA SER A 115 -11.74 -16.17 12.05
C SER A 115 -13.05 -16.77 11.54
#